data_AF-A0A1F2TG61-F1
#
_entry.id   AF-A0A1F2TG61-F1
#
_cell.length_a   1.000
_cell.length_b   1.000
_cell.length_c   1.000
_cell.angle_alpha   90.00
_cell.angle_beta   90.00
_cell.angle_gamma   90.00
#
_symmetry.space_group_name_H-M   'P 1'
#
loop_
_entity.id
_entity.type
_entity.pdbx_description
1 polymer ?
#
loop_
_entity_poly.entity_id
_entity_poly.type
_entity_poly.pdbx_seq_one_letter_code
_entity_poly.pdbx_strand_id
1 'polypeptide(L)'
;MRRTAGATPRARPSRRPGLTTQIFVGLIAGVIVGYVWPGFGVASKPIADAFLRMIKMIIAPLLFSTLVVGIAGSGDLKAMGRIGLKAVVYFEAATSIALFLGLALVNLFKPGAGLAMPIGADTGAAAALAENQQHAWDILLHLFPTSVIDAMSRGDILQLVVFSTFFGIALAAIGPKGRPVVDVLESTARAMFMFTGYVMTFAPIGVFAAIAATVGGKGLAILFTLGKLIALMYVGYAIFALFVMGAVSYVIRIPFLTFVKAIREPFLIAFTTASSEAALPKALEVMERFGVPKNIVGFVLPTGYSFNLDGSTLYLSLASVFVAQLAGVPMTFGQQIVMMLTLMLTSKGVAGVPRAALVVLTATLAQFNLPLEGAAILLGVDQILDMGRTAVNVMGNCIATVVVARWEGVFDDAQMRAFASERPSRAA
;
A
#
# COMPACT_ATOMS: atom_id res chain seq x y z
N MET A 1 15.12 49.72 -3.70
CA MET A 1 13.73 49.44 -4.12
C MET A 1 13.34 48.05 -3.62
N ARG A 2 12.51 47.96 -2.58
CA ARG A 2 11.95 46.68 -2.08
C ARG A 2 10.84 46.24 -3.04
N ARG A 3 11.02 45.11 -3.75
CA ARG A 3 9.94 44.44 -4.47
C ARG A 3 9.08 43.68 -3.48
N THR A 4 7.83 44.10 -3.34
CA THR A 4 6.77 43.41 -2.62
C THR A 4 6.47 42.08 -3.32
N ALA A 5 6.66 40.96 -2.61
CA ALA A 5 6.22 39.66 -3.07
C ALA A 5 4.69 39.62 -3.04
N GLY A 6 4.06 39.61 -4.22
CA GLY A 6 2.62 39.48 -4.36
C GLY A 6 2.15 38.12 -3.83
N ALA A 7 1.13 38.13 -2.97
CA ALA A 7 0.46 36.94 -2.49
C ALA A 7 -0.12 36.15 -3.68
N THR A 8 0.20 34.87 -3.77
CA THR A 8 -0.40 33.95 -4.75
C THR A 8 -1.92 33.85 -4.49
N PRO A 9 -2.77 33.96 -5.54
CA PRO A 9 -4.22 33.86 -5.37
C PRO A 9 -4.60 32.47 -4.87
N ARG A 10 -5.32 32.39 -3.74
CA ARG A 10 -5.91 31.13 -3.24
C ARG A 10 -6.85 30.57 -4.31
N ALA A 11 -6.53 29.38 -4.83
CA ALA A 11 -7.39 28.67 -5.78
C ALA A 11 -8.79 28.49 -5.20
N ARG A 12 -9.84 28.81 -5.97
CA ARG A 12 -11.24 28.61 -5.54
C ARG A 12 -11.50 27.11 -5.32
N PRO A 13 -12.19 26.73 -4.24
CA PRO A 13 -12.54 25.32 -4.03
C PRO A 13 -13.41 24.82 -5.18
N SER A 14 -13.00 23.70 -5.79
CA SER A 14 -13.73 23.04 -6.87
C SER A 14 -15.12 22.64 -6.38
N ARG A 15 -16.16 22.88 -7.19
CA ARG A 15 -17.55 22.45 -6.91
C ARG A 15 -17.78 20.94 -7.06
N ARG A 16 -16.78 20.18 -7.52
CA ARG A 16 -16.90 18.72 -7.70
C ARG A 16 -16.67 18.02 -6.34
N PRO A 17 -17.49 17.01 -5.99
CA PRO A 17 -17.25 16.21 -4.80
C PRO A 17 -15.86 15.54 -4.88
N GLY A 18 -15.23 15.30 -3.73
CA GLY A 18 -13.91 14.67 -3.67
C GLY A 18 -13.89 13.29 -4.35
N LEU A 19 -12.73 12.86 -4.80
CA LEU A 19 -12.58 11.60 -5.54
C LEU A 19 -13.11 10.40 -4.73
N THR A 20 -12.79 10.32 -3.43
CA THR A 20 -13.33 9.32 -2.51
C THR A 20 -14.86 9.28 -2.55
N THR A 21 -15.52 10.43 -2.47
CA THR A 21 -16.98 10.52 -2.53
C THR A 21 -17.53 10.04 -3.86
N GLN A 22 -16.90 10.39 -4.98
CA GLN A 22 -17.31 9.91 -6.30
C GLN A 22 -17.20 8.38 -6.40
N ILE A 23 -16.15 7.79 -5.83
CA ILE A 23 -15.97 6.34 -5.79
C ILE A 23 -17.04 5.67 -4.93
N PHE A 24 -17.39 6.23 -3.77
CA PHE A 24 -18.49 5.70 -2.95
C PHE A 24 -19.83 5.76 -3.66
N VAL A 25 -20.10 6.85 -4.39
CA VAL A 25 -21.29 6.95 -5.24
C VAL A 25 -21.26 5.87 -6.32
N GLY A 26 -20.11 5.67 -6.99
CA GLY A 26 -19.92 4.60 -7.98
C GLY A 26 -20.13 3.20 -7.40
N LEU A 27 -19.62 2.93 -6.20
CA LEU A 27 -19.83 1.68 -5.47
C LEU A 27 -21.31 1.41 -5.20
N ILE A 28 -22.02 2.37 -4.58
CA ILE A 28 -23.44 2.22 -4.25
C ILE A 28 -24.27 2.05 -5.53
N ALA A 29 -24.04 2.90 -6.53
CA ALA A 29 -24.72 2.80 -7.82
C ALA A 29 -24.46 1.45 -8.51
N GLY A 30 -23.22 0.95 -8.44
CA GLY A 30 -22.86 -0.33 -9.03
C GLY A 30 -23.55 -1.51 -8.35
N VAL A 31 -23.67 -1.49 -7.01
CA VAL A 31 -24.43 -2.50 -6.26
C VAL A 31 -25.90 -2.49 -6.68
N ILE A 32 -26.52 -1.30 -6.75
CA ILE A 32 -27.92 -1.15 -7.15
C ILE A 32 -28.11 -1.68 -8.58
N VAL A 33 -27.25 -1.27 -9.51
CA VAL A 33 -27.36 -1.68 -10.92
C VAL A 33 -27.11 -3.17 -11.08
N GLY A 34 -26.10 -3.75 -10.43
CA GLY A 34 -25.81 -5.17 -10.47
C GLY A 34 -26.94 -6.02 -9.90
N TYR A 35 -27.70 -5.51 -8.92
CA TYR A 35 -28.84 -6.21 -8.35
C TYR A 35 -30.12 -6.06 -9.20
N VAL A 36 -30.46 -4.84 -9.62
CA VAL A 36 -31.70 -4.53 -10.34
C VAL A 36 -31.63 -4.96 -11.81
N TRP A 37 -30.46 -4.80 -12.44
CA TRP A 37 -30.19 -5.20 -13.83
C TRP A 37 -28.96 -6.12 -13.93
N PRO A 38 -29.04 -7.39 -13.46
CA PRO A 38 -27.89 -8.29 -13.39
C PRO A 38 -27.17 -8.49 -14.73
N GLY A 39 -27.93 -8.62 -15.83
CA GLY A 39 -27.37 -8.77 -17.17
C GLY A 39 -26.54 -7.56 -17.60
N PHE A 40 -27.01 -6.34 -17.32
CA PHE A 40 -26.24 -5.12 -17.58
C PHE A 40 -25.02 -5.02 -16.64
N GLY A 41 -25.18 -5.41 -15.37
CA GLY A 41 -24.08 -5.50 -14.42
C GLY A 41 -22.93 -6.36 -14.97
N VAL A 42 -23.21 -7.60 -15.38
CA VAL A 42 -22.22 -8.49 -15.98
C VAL A 42 -21.64 -7.91 -17.27
N ALA A 43 -22.47 -7.32 -18.13
CA ALA A 43 -22.03 -6.70 -19.38
C ALA A 43 -21.08 -5.49 -19.18
N SER A 44 -21.06 -4.90 -17.98
CA SER A 44 -20.12 -3.82 -17.65
C SER A 44 -18.70 -4.30 -17.33
N LYS A 45 -18.45 -5.62 -17.20
CA LYS A 45 -17.12 -6.20 -16.90
C LYS A 45 -15.98 -5.64 -17.77
N PRO A 46 -16.12 -5.45 -19.10
CA PRO A 46 -15.04 -4.89 -19.92
C PRO A 46 -14.57 -3.50 -19.48
N ILE A 47 -15.43 -2.68 -18.86
CA ILE A 47 -15.07 -1.36 -18.32
C ILE A 47 -14.17 -1.53 -17.08
N ALA A 48 -14.49 -2.49 -16.20
CA ALA A 48 -13.65 -2.83 -15.06
C ALA A 48 -12.30 -3.40 -15.53
N ASP A 49 -12.30 -4.28 -16.53
CA ASP A 49 -11.09 -4.86 -17.10
C ASP A 49 -10.21 -3.79 -17.76
N ALA A 50 -10.79 -2.83 -18.48
CA ALA A 50 -10.07 -1.70 -19.05
C ALA A 50 -9.40 -0.87 -17.94
N PHE A 51 -10.12 -0.59 -16.84
CA PHE A 51 -9.56 0.13 -15.70
C PHE A 51 -8.40 -0.64 -15.04
N LEU A 52 -8.53 -1.97 -14.86
CA LEU A 52 -7.45 -2.81 -14.35
C LEU A 52 -6.23 -2.83 -15.29
N ARG A 53 -6.43 -2.81 -16.62
CA ARG A 53 -5.34 -2.70 -17.59
C ARG A 53 -4.65 -1.33 -17.53
N MET A 54 -5.40 -0.25 -17.32
CA MET A 54 -4.84 1.09 -17.09
C MET A 54 -4.00 1.15 -15.81
N ILE A 55 -4.37 0.38 -14.79
CA ILE A 55 -3.55 0.21 -13.61
C ILE A 55 -2.30 -0.62 -13.97
N LYS A 56 -2.45 -1.74 -14.70
CA LYS A 56 -1.36 -2.65 -15.05
C LYS A 56 -0.23 -1.99 -15.85
N MET A 57 -0.56 -1.07 -16.76
CA MET A 57 0.44 -0.37 -17.58
C MET A 57 1.38 0.55 -16.77
N ILE A 58 0.94 1.01 -15.59
CA ILE A 58 1.74 1.89 -14.72
C ILE A 58 2.80 1.08 -13.95
N ILE A 59 2.51 -0.18 -13.64
CA ILE A 59 3.22 -0.99 -12.63
C ILE A 59 4.72 -1.08 -12.92
N ALA A 60 5.12 -1.63 -14.06
CA ALA A 60 6.51 -1.93 -14.36
C ALA A 60 7.42 -0.68 -14.38
N PRO A 61 7.11 0.41 -15.12
CA PRO A 61 7.97 1.59 -15.14
C PRO A 61 8.04 2.29 -13.78
N LEU A 62 6.93 2.30 -13.03
CA LEU A 62 6.87 2.93 -11.72
C LEU A 62 7.67 2.15 -10.67
N LEU A 63 7.48 0.84 -10.59
CA LEU A 63 8.26 -0.05 -9.73
C LEU A 63 9.75 0.06 -9.99
N PHE A 64 10.14 -0.06 -11.26
CA PHE A 64 11.55 -0.05 -11.65
C PHE A 64 12.21 1.25 -11.22
N SER A 65 11.61 2.38 -11.60
CA SER A 65 12.16 3.71 -11.31
C SER A 65 12.19 4.01 -9.81
N THR A 66 11.11 3.74 -9.08
CA THR A 66 11.03 4.04 -7.63
C THR A 66 11.97 3.17 -6.80
N LEU A 67 12.11 1.87 -7.11
CA LEU A 67 13.06 1.00 -6.42
C LEU A 67 14.50 1.42 -6.66
N VAL A 68 14.87 1.67 -7.91
CA VAL A 68 16.23 2.06 -8.25
C VAL A 68 16.56 3.42 -7.63
N VAL A 69 15.65 4.40 -7.70
CA VAL A 69 15.82 5.70 -7.05
C VAL A 69 15.88 5.55 -5.52
N GLY A 70 15.05 4.69 -4.93
CA GLY A 70 15.06 4.41 -3.49
C GLY A 70 16.39 3.82 -3.03
N ILE A 71 17.04 2.98 -3.83
CA ILE A 71 18.31 2.35 -3.48
C ILE A 71 19.51 3.25 -3.82
N ALA A 72 19.53 3.83 -5.03
CA ALA A 72 20.66 4.60 -5.57
C ALA A 72 20.61 6.11 -5.28
N GLY A 73 19.40 6.69 -5.24
CA GLY A 73 19.17 8.11 -4.95
C GLY A 73 19.37 8.47 -3.48
N SER A 74 19.46 7.46 -2.63
CA SER A 74 19.81 7.54 -1.22
C SER A 74 21.27 7.94 -0.95
N GLY A 75 21.86 8.84 -1.74
CA GLY A 75 23.19 9.41 -1.46
C GLY A 75 23.31 9.98 -0.05
N ASP A 76 22.19 10.46 0.52
CA ASP A 76 22.08 10.90 1.91
C ASP A 76 22.08 9.76 2.94
N LEU A 77 21.88 8.48 2.58
CA LEU A 77 22.13 7.37 3.50
C LEU A 77 23.62 7.26 3.88
N LYS A 78 24.56 7.81 3.10
CA LYS A 78 25.95 7.95 3.59
C LYS A 78 26.10 9.12 4.57
N ALA A 79 25.38 10.22 4.35
CA ALA A 79 25.39 11.40 5.23
C ALA A 79 24.59 11.20 6.54
N MET A 80 23.59 10.31 6.52
CA MET A 80 22.67 9.99 7.62
C MET A 80 22.65 8.49 7.95
N GLY A 81 23.75 7.76 7.71
CA GLY A 81 23.75 6.29 7.66
C GLY A 81 23.28 5.59 8.93
N ARG A 82 23.61 6.10 10.11
CA ARG A 82 23.11 5.54 11.37
C ARG A 82 21.58 5.67 11.50
N ILE A 83 21.04 6.85 11.15
CA ILE A 83 19.60 7.14 11.20
C ILE A 83 18.85 6.30 10.17
N GLY A 84 19.39 6.21 8.95
CA GLY A 84 18.81 5.40 7.89
C GLY A 84 18.78 3.92 8.19
N LEU A 85 19.89 3.34 8.69
CA LEU A 85 19.94 1.95 9.09
C LEU A 85 18.92 1.64 10.20
N LYS A 86 18.84 2.51 11.21
CA LYS A 86 17.84 2.41 12.28
C LYS A 86 16.42 2.44 11.73
N ALA A 87 16.12 3.37 10.82
CA ALA A 87 14.81 3.46 10.19
C ALA A 87 14.45 2.18 9.43
N VAL A 88 15.36 1.67 8.58
CA VAL A 88 15.15 0.42 7.81
C VAL A 88 14.92 -0.77 8.75
N VAL A 89 15.73 -0.94 9.79
CA VAL A 89 15.55 -2.02 10.78
C VAL A 89 14.17 -1.96 11.43
N TYR A 90 13.71 -0.76 11.80
CA TYR A 90 12.36 -0.58 12.33
C TYR A 90 11.28 -0.91 11.30
N PHE A 91 11.41 -0.42 10.06
CA PHE A 91 10.45 -0.65 8.99
C PHE A 91 10.28 -2.14 8.67
N GLU A 92 11.39 -2.87 8.59
CA GLU A 92 11.37 -4.32 8.35
C GLU A 92 10.70 -5.06 9.51
N ALA A 93 10.98 -4.69 10.76
CA ALA A 93 10.35 -5.32 11.91
C ALA A 93 8.84 -5.06 11.95
N ALA A 94 8.40 -3.80 11.78
CA ALA A 94 6.99 -3.42 11.83
C ALA A 94 6.18 -4.07 10.71
N THR A 95 6.67 -4.00 9.48
CA THR A 95 6.00 -4.59 8.31
C THR A 95 5.96 -6.12 8.38
N SER A 96 7.02 -6.78 8.89
CA SER A 96 7.02 -8.23 9.14
C SER A 96 5.92 -8.63 10.12
N ILE A 97 5.78 -7.91 11.23
CA ILE A 97 4.73 -8.17 12.21
C ILE A 97 3.34 -7.95 11.58
N ALA A 98 3.16 -6.87 10.80
CA ALA A 98 1.91 -6.57 10.10
C ALA A 98 1.51 -7.69 9.13
N LEU A 99 2.49 -8.21 8.41
CA LEU A 99 2.35 -9.30 7.45
C LEU A 99 1.90 -10.60 8.14
N PHE A 100 2.59 -11.01 9.21
CA PHE A 100 2.23 -12.24 9.93
C PHE A 100 0.91 -12.09 10.68
N LEU A 101 0.57 -10.89 11.15
CA LEU A 101 -0.74 -10.61 11.74
C LEU A 101 -1.86 -10.82 10.71
N GLY A 102 -1.73 -10.28 9.49
CA GLY A 102 -2.73 -10.48 8.44
C GLY A 102 -2.85 -11.96 8.03
N LEU A 103 -1.73 -12.67 7.92
CA LEU A 103 -1.71 -14.12 7.69
C LEU A 103 -2.41 -14.91 8.81
N ALA A 104 -2.18 -14.55 10.08
CA ALA A 104 -2.80 -15.21 11.21
C ALA A 104 -4.32 -14.99 11.20
N LEU A 105 -4.77 -13.75 10.98
CA LEU A 105 -6.19 -13.41 10.95
C LEU A 105 -6.94 -14.13 9.82
N VAL A 106 -6.39 -14.16 8.60
CA VAL A 106 -7.06 -14.81 7.47
C VAL A 106 -7.17 -16.32 7.64
N ASN A 107 -6.17 -16.97 8.26
CA ASN A 107 -6.21 -18.41 8.52
C ASN A 107 -7.12 -18.77 9.70
N LEU A 108 -7.23 -17.90 10.69
CA LEU A 108 -8.10 -18.10 11.85
C LEU A 108 -9.58 -17.94 11.49
N PHE A 109 -9.93 -16.83 10.84
CA PHE A 109 -11.33 -16.48 10.56
C PHE A 109 -11.84 -17.00 9.21
N LYS A 110 -10.93 -17.29 8.28
CA LYS A 110 -11.24 -17.79 6.93
C LYS A 110 -12.36 -17.02 6.24
N PRO A 111 -12.27 -15.69 6.11
CA PRO A 111 -13.37 -14.86 5.62
C PRO A 111 -13.80 -15.19 4.19
N GLY A 112 -12.93 -15.78 3.37
CA GLY A 112 -13.25 -16.21 2.00
C GLY A 112 -13.94 -17.57 1.92
N ALA A 113 -13.93 -18.36 2.99
CA ALA A 113 -14.59 -19.66 3.04
C ALA A 113 -16.11 -19.48 3.20
N GLY A 114 -16.90 -20.22 2.40
CA GLY A 114 -18.37 -20.29 2.53
C GLY A 114 -19.16 -19.91 1.28
N LEU A 115 -18.53 -19.23 0.31
CA LEU A 115 -19.01 -19.15 -1.06
C LEU A 115 -17.92 -19.79 -1.92
N ALA A 116 -17.88 -21.12 -1.97
CA ALA A 116 -17.07 -21.84 -2.95
C ALA A 116 -17.71 -21.63 -4.35
N MET A 117 -17.67 -20.39 -4.81
CA MET A 117 -17.97 -20.00 -6.17
C MET A 117 -16.65 -20.20 -6.88
N PRO A 118 -16.48 -21.19 -7.78
CA PRO A 118 -15.25 -21.29 -8.55
C PRO A 118 -15.10 -19.98 -9.33
N ILE A 119 -14.19 -19.13 -8.86
CA ILE A 119 -13.83 -17.92 -9.57
C ILE A 119 -12.75 -18.37 -10.53
N GLY A 120 -13.08 -18.45 -11.81
CA GLY A 120 -12.29 -19.11 -12.84
C GLY A 120 -12.90 -20.47 -13.20
N ALA A 121 -13.48 -20.55 -14.38
CA ALA A 121 -14.02 -21.78 -14.97
C ALA A 121 -12.94 -22.66 -15.63
N ASP A 122 -11.66 -22.32 -15.49
CA ASP A 122 -10.56 -23.11 -16.04
C ASP A 122 -10.01 -24.07 -14.97
N THR A 123 -10.61 -25.25 -14.94
CA THR A 123 -10.15 -26.41 -14.15
C THR A 123 -8.72 -26.85 -14.45
N GLY A 124 -8.06 -26.28 -15.47
CA GLY A 124 -6.65 -26.51 -15.79
C GLY A 124 -5.66 -25.81 -14.84
N ALA A 125 -6.00 -24.64 -14.28
CA ALA A 125 -5.11 -23.90 -13.37
C ALA A 125 -5.01 -24.56 -11.98
N ALA A 126 -6.08 -25.21 -11.53
CA ALA A 126 -6.09 -25.99 -10.28
C ALA A 126 -5.24 -27.27 -10.39
N ALA A 127 -5.19 -27.91 -11.56
CA ALA A 127 -4.32 -29.06 -11.82
C ALA A 127 -2.84 -28.68 -11.87
N ALA A 128 -2.51 -27.51 -12.46
CA ALA A 128 -1.15 -26.98 -12.50
C ALA A 128 -0.58 -26.61 -11.11
N LEU A 129 -1.45 -26.32 -10.13
CA LEU A 129 -1.04 -26.06 -8.74
C LEU A 129 -0.75 -27.36 -7.96
N ALA A 130 -1.37 -28.47 -8.36
CA ALA A 130 -1.14 -29.78 -7.76
C ALA A 130 0.14 -30.46 -8.28
N GLU A 131 0.58 -30.11 -9.49
CA GLU A 131 1.77 -30.70 -10.14
C GLU A 131 3.05 -29.88 -9.92
N ASN A 132 2.94 -28.61 -9.51
CA ASN A 132 4.09 -27.79 -9.12
C ASN A 132 4.55 -28.12 -7.68
N GLN A 133 5.22 -29.26 -7.51
CA GLN A 133 6.36 -29.29 -6.60
C GLN A 133 7.45 -28.40 -7.21
N GLN A 134 7.26 -27.07 -7.23
CA GLN A 134 8.41 -26.21 -7.45
C GLN A 134 9.37 -26.50 -6.31
N HIS A 135 10.51 -27.11 -6.64
CA HIS A 135 11.57 -27.24 -5.67
C HIS A 135 11.89 -25.82 -5.18
N ALA A 136 12.19 -25.66 -3.89
CA ALA A 136 12.58 -24.34 -3.37
C ALA A 136 13.70 -23.70 -4.21
N TRP A 137 14.51 -24.53 -4.87
CA TRP A 137 15.52 -24.13 -5.83
C TRP A 137 14.99 -23.47 -7.11
N ASP A 138 13.88 -23.95 -7.69
CA ASP A 138 13.29 -23.38 -8.89
C ASP A 138 12.72 -21.98 -8.63
N ILE A 139 12.13 -21.79 -7.43
CA ILE A 139 11.67 -20.47 -6.97
C ILE A 139 12.86 -19.51 -6.80
N LEU A 140 13.98 -20.00 -6.25
CA LEU A 140 15.21 -19.21 -6.10
C LEU A 140 15.84 -18.86 -7.44
N LEU A 141 15.85 -19.78 -8.41
CA LEU A 141 16.36 -19.50 -9.76
C LEU A 141 15.44 -18.52 -10.50
N HIS A 142 14.13 -18.67 -10.37
CA HIS A 142 13.14 -17.78 -10.97
C HIS A 142 13.17 -16.35 -10.41
N LEU A 143 13.81 -16.15 -9.25
CA LEU A 143 14.09 -14.83 -8.69
C LEU A 143 14.94 -13.96 -9.62
N PHE A 144 15.82 -14.59 -10.41
CA PHE A 144 16.75 -13.90 -11.30
C PHE A 144 16.20 -13.90 -12.73
N PRO A 145 15.83 -12.72 -13.30
CA PRO A 145 15.36 -12.67 -14.67
C PRO A 145 16.48 -13.03 -15.65
N THR A 146 16.17 -13.86 -16.64
CA THR A 146 17.02 -14.06 -17.83
C THR A 146 17.04 -12.81 -18.71
N SER A 147 15.96 -12.02 -18.69
CA SER A 147 15.84 -10.73 -19.36
C SER A 147 14.89 -9.80 -18.59
N VAL A 148 15.35 -8.59 -18.25
CA VAL A 148 14.51 -7.60 -17.56
C VAL A 148 13.34 -7.13 -18.41
N ILE A 149 13.53 -6.99 -19.72
CA ILE A 149 12.47 -6.53 -20.64
C ILE A 149 11.35 -7.57 -20.71
N ASP A 150 11.73 -8.83 -20.69
CA ASP A 150 10.82 -9.97 -20.70
C ASP A 150 10.09 -10.14 -19.36
N ALA A 151 10.77 -9.91 -18.24
CA ALA A 151 10.15 -9.83 -16.92
C ALA A 151 9.11 -8.70 -16.85
N MET A 152 9.45 -7.51 -17.37
CA MET A 152 8.53 -6.37 -17.44
C MET A 152 7.30 -6.66 -18.32
N SER A 153 7.49 -7.34 -19.46
CA SER A 153 6.41 -7.64 -20.40
C SER A 153 5.41 -8.65 -19.82
N ARG A 154 5.92 -9.69 -19.15
CA ARG A 154 5.10 -10.69 -18.45
C ARG A 154 4.46 -10.16 -17.17
N GLY A 155 5.01 -9.08 -16.60
CA GLY A 155 4.58 -8.54 -15.32
C GLY A 155 5.12 -9.33 -14.13
N ASP A 156 6.31 -9.93 -14.28
CA ASP A 156 7.01 -10.61 -13.20
C ASP A 156 7.66 -9.58 -12.27
N ILE A 157 6.90 -9.17 -11.25
CA ILE A 157 7.33 -8.15 -10.30
C ILE A 157 8.49 -8.64 -9.46
N LEU A 158 8.53 -9.92 -9.09
CA LEU A 158 9.58 -10.44 -8.22
C LEU A 158 10.94 -10.33 -8.92
N GLN A 159 11.01 -10.77 -10.18
CA GLN A 159 12.20 -10.59 -11.01
C GLN A 159 12.58 -9.12 -11.20
N LEU A 160 11.58 -8.26 -11.41
CA LEU A 160 11.81 -6.83 -11.57
C LEU A 160 12.41 -6.21 -10.31
N VAL A 161 11.92 -6.58 -9.13
CA VAL A 161 12.43 -6.07 -7.85
C VAL A 161 13.88 -6.49 -7.63
N VAL A 162 14.21 -7.75 -7.93
CA VAL A 162 15.58 -8.29 -7.78
C VAL A 162 16.52 -7.56 -8.71
N PHE A 163 16.16 -7.43 -10.00
CA PHE A 163 16.94 -6.67 -10.96
C PHE A 163 17.13 -5.21 -10.52
N SER A 164 16.04 -4.52 -10.16
CA SER A 164 16.09 -3.14 -9.63
C SER A 164 17.01 -3.01 -8.43
N THR A 165 17.06 -4.02 -7.58
CA THR A 165 17.92 -4.03 -6.38
C THR A 165 19.39 -4.06 -6.76
N PHE A 166 19.81 -5.03 -7.57
CA PHE A 166 21.19 -5.10 -8.06
C PHE A 166 21.58 -3.87 -8.86
N PHE A 167 20.70 -3.40 -9.75
CA PHE A 167 20.95 -2.22 -10.58
C PHE A 167 21.08 -0.94 -9.73
N GLY A 168 20.21 -0.77 -8.72
CA GLY A 168 20.30 0.34 -7.76
C GLY A 168 21.58 0.31 -6.94
N ILE A 169 21.98 -0.86 -6.41
CA ILE A 169 23.23 -1.03 -5.67
C ILE A 169 24.44 -0.69 -6.57
N ALA A 170 24.44 -1.15 -7.82
CA ALA A 170 25.49 -0.84 -8.77
C ALA A 170 25.58 0.67 -9.06
N LEU A 171 24.46 1.35 -9.29
CA LEU A 171 24.43 2.81 -9.47
C LEU A 171 24.95 3.56 -8.23
N ALA A 172 24.58 3.10 -7.03
CA ALA A 172 25.10 3.66 -5.78
C ALA A 172 26.62 3.47 -5.64
N ALA A 173 27.14 2.32 -6.07
CA ALA A 173 28.56 1.99 -6.04
C ALA A 173 29.38 2.80 -7.07
N ILE A 174 28.82 3.08 -8.25
CA ILE A 174 29.43 3.95 -9.28
C ILE A 174 29.61 5.40 -8.77
N GLY A 175 28.76 5.85 -7.85
CA GLY A 175 28.83 7.18 -7.24
C GLY A 175 28.41 8.29 -8.22
N PRO A 176 29.12 9.44 -8.28
CA PRO A 176 28.69 10.59 -9.06
C PRO A 176 28.44 10.32 -10.55
N LYS A 177 29.16 9.36 -11.15
CA LYS A 177 28.98 8.97 -12.56
C LYS A 177 27.64 8.26 -12.83
N GLY A 178 27.02 7.65 -11.81
CA GLY A 178 25.70 7.03 -11.92
C GLY A 178 24.54 8.02 -11.79
N ARG A 179 24.82 9.24 -11.33
CA ARG A 179 23.82 10.26 -11.02
C ARG A 179 22.88 10.61 -12.20
N PRO A 180 23.38 10.77 -13.45
CA PRO A 180 22.48 11.07 -14.59
C PRO A 180 21.39 10.01 -14.80
N VAL A 181 21.70 8.72 -14.58
CA VAL A 181 20.71 7.64 -14.69
C VAL A 181 19.69 7.73 -13.57
N VAL A 182 20.14 8.00 -12.34
CA VAL A 182 19.26 8.18 -11.18
C VAL A 182 18.31 9.37 -11.39
N ASP A 183 18.80 10.50 -11.91
CA ASP A 183 17.97 11.69 -12.14
C ASP A 183 16.90 11.46 -13.23
N VAL A 184 17.23 10.69 -14.27
CA VAL A 184 16.25 10.25 -15.29
C VAL A 184 15.17 9.39 -14.62
N LEU A 185 15.56 8.40 -13.82
CA LEU A 185 14.62 7.52 -13.13
C LEU A 185 13.77 8.26 -12.09
N GLU A 186 14.33 9.26 -11.42
CA GLU A 186 13.58 10.12 -10.50
C GLU A 186 12.50 10.93 -11.25
N SER A 187 12.84 11.40 -12.45
CA SER A 187 11.88 12.06 -13.34
C SER A 187 10.82 11.09 -13.87
N THR A 188 11.20 9.86 -14.21
CA THR A 188 10.28 8.79 -14.59
C THR A 188 9.31 8.46 -13.47
N ALA A 189 9.78 8.29 -12.23
CA ALA A 189 8.95 8.02 -11.07
C ALA A 189 7.92 9.14 -10.86
N ARG A 190 8.36 10.40 -10.89
CA ARG A 190 7.46 11.58 -10.81
C ARG A 190 6.41 11.60 -11.91
N ALA A 191 6.80 11.32 -13.16
CA ALA A 191 5.87 11.24 -14.28
C ALA A 191 4.85 10.11 -14.09
N MET A 192 5.27 8.95 -13.58
CA MET A 192 4.38 7.81 -13.32
C MET A 192 3.43 8.05 -12.13
N PHE A 193 3.84 8.80 -11.11
CA PHE A 193 2.91 9.25 -10.05
C PHE A 193 1.81 10.16 -10.63
N MET A 194 2.18 11.12 -11.47
CA MET A 194 1.21 11.99 -12.16
C MET A 194 0.27 11.18 -13.08
N PHE A 195 0.83 10.22 -13.83
CA PHE A 195 0.04 9.32 -14.67
C PHE A 195 -0.96 8.51 -13.83
N THR A 196 -0.53 8.01 -12.67
CA THR A 196 -1.45 7.35 -11.73
C THR A 196 -2.61 8.26 -11.35
N GLY A 197 -2.34 9.53 -11.04
CA GLY A 197 -3.37 10.53 -10.77
C GLY A 197 -4.41 10.63 -11.90
N TYR A 198 -3.97 10.67 -13.16
CA TYR A 198 -4.87 10.69 -14.32
C TYR A 198 -5.72 9.42 -14.42
N VAL A 199 -5.11 8.24 -14.27
CA VAL A 199 -5.85 6.97 -14.28
C VAL A 199 -6.88 6.92 -13.15
N MET A 200 -6.55 7.42 -11.97
CA MET A 200 -7.45 7.43 -10.82
C MET A 200 -8.69 8.32 -11.01
N THR A 201 -8.69 9.28 -11.95
CA THR A 201 -9.91 10.02 -12.28
C THR A 201 -11.01 9.12 -12.88
N PHE A 202 -10.64 7.98 -13.47
CA PHE A 202 -11.56 6.97 -13.99
C PHE A 202 -12.02 5.95 -12.93
N ALA A 203 -11.45 6.00 -11.71
CA ALA A 203 -11.76 5.08 -10.63
C ALA A 203 -13.26 4.97 -10.28
N PRO A 204 -14.07 6.05 -10.24
CA PRO A 204 -15.50 5.94 -9.96
C PRO A 204 -16.23 5.03 -10.94
N ILE A 205 -15.88 5.11 -12.23
CA ILE A 205 -16.48 4.33 -13.31
C ILE A 205 -15.99 2.88 -13.25
N GLY A 206 -14.68 2.68 -13.02
CA GLY A 206 -14.09 1.34 -12.88
C GLY A 206 -14.66 0.57 -11.69
N VAL A 207 -14.79 1.23 -10.53
CA VAL A 207 -15.37 0.62 -9.31
C VAL A 207 -16.85 0.32 -9.49
N PHE A 208 -17.61 1.24 -10.10
CA PHE A 208 -19.01 1.00 -10.48
C PHE A 208 -19.15 -0.28 -11.31
N ALA A 209 -18.38 -0.39 -12.40
CA ALA A 209 -18.43 -1.54 -13.30
C ALA A 209 -17.99 -2.84 -12.59
N ALA A 210 -16.95 -2.78 -11.77
CA ALA A 210 -16.42 -3.94 -11.05
C ALA A 210 -17.46 -4.53 -10.07
N ILE A 211 -18.08 -3.67 -9.25
CA ILE A 211 -19.08 -4.15 -8.28
C ILE A 211 -20.41 -4.50 -8.96
N ALA A 212 -20.80 -3.79 -10.03
CA ALA A 212 -21.99 -4.13 -10.81
C ALA A 212 -21.85 -5.51 -11.48
N ALA A 213 -20.69 -5.80 -12.09
CA ALA A 213 -20.40 -7.11 -12.66
C ALA A 213 -20.33 -8.21 -11.60
N THR A 214 -19.74 -7.90 -10.45
CA THR A 214 -19.65 -8.85 -9.32
C THR A 214 -21.03 -9.19 -8.77
N VAL A 215 -21.86 -8.19 -8.44
CA VAL A 215 -23.21 -8.42 -7.91
C VAL A 215 -24.13 -9.02 -8.98
N GLY A 216 -24.04 -8.58 -10.23
CA GLY A 216 -24.84 -9.12 -11.32
C GLY A 216 -24.53 -10.59 -11.65
N GLY A 217 -23.26 -10.99 -11.56
CA GLY A 217 -22.85 -12.38 -11.82
C GLY A 217 -22.97 -13.31 -10.61
N LYS A 218 -22.79 -12.78 -9.39
CA LYS A 218 -22.65 -13.59 -8.16
C LYS A 218 -23.76 -13.38 -7.12
N GLY A 219 -24.68 -12.45 -7.39
CA GLY A 219 -25.74 -12.06 -6.47
C GLY A 219 -25.26 -11.25 -5.27
N LEU A 220 -26.19 -10.84 -4.42
CA LEU A 220 -25.89 -10.01 -3.23
C LEU A 220 -25.10 -10.76 -2.14
N ALA A 221 -25.12 -12.10 -2.15
CA ALA A 221 -24.42 -12.92 -1.15
C ALA A 221 -22.91 -12.63 -1.11
N ILE A 222 -22.31 -12.26 -2.25
CA ILE A 222 -20.89 -11.86 -2.31
C ILE A 222 -20.58 -10.64 -1.44
N LEU A 223 -21.53 -9.71 -1.27
CA LEU A 223 -21.35 -8.52 -0.45
C LEU A 223 -21.18 -8.87 1.02
N PHE A 224 -21.80 -9.95 1.50
CA PHE A 224 -21.62 -10.42 2.87
C PHE A 224 -20.18 -10.90 3.09
N THR A 225 -19.63 -11.65 2.14
CA THR A 225 -18.23 -12.11 2.18
C THR A 225 -17.23 -10.95 2.10
N LEU A 226 -17.50 -9.97 1.23
CA LEU A 226 -16.71 -8.73 1.20
C LEU A 226 -16.85 -7.93 2.50
N GLY A 227 -18.03 -7.90 3.09
CA GLY A 227 -18.27 -7.31 4.41
C GLY A 227 -17.46 -7.97 5.51
N LYS A 228 -17.37 -9.32 5.54
CA LYS A 228 -16.49 -10.05 6.47
C LYS A 228 -15.03 -9.67 6.29
N LEU A 229 -14.57 -9.58 5.04
CA LEU A 229 -13.20 -9.17 4.72
C LEU A 229 -12.93 -7.75 5.24
N ILE A 230 -13.81 -6.80 4.94
CA ILE A 230 -13.70 -5.40 5.41
C ILE A 230 -13.65 -5.37 6.94
N ALA A 231 -14.58 -6.03 7.61
CA ALA A 231 -14.62 -6.07 9.07
C ALA A 231 -13.33 -6.65 9.65
N LEU A 232 -12.87 -7.80 9.14
CA LEU A 232 -11.63 -8.44 9.60
C LEU A 232 -10.40 -7.56 9.36
N MET A 233 -10.36 -6.85 8.23
CA MET A 233 -9.28 -5.92 7.92
C MET A 233 -9.20 -4.77 8.92
N TYR A 234 -10.34 -4.14 9.24
CA TYR A 234 -10.40 -3.06 10.22
C TYR A 234 -10.10 -3.54 11.64
N VAL A 235 -10.50 -4.77 11.99
CA VAL A 235 -10.06 -5.44 13.22
C VAL A 235 -8.54 -5.62 13.21
N GLY A 236 -7.95 -6.08 12.11
CA GLY A 236 -6.51 -6.21 11.96
C GLY A 236 -5.76 -4.87 12.13
N TYR A 237 -6.27 -3.80 11.53
CA TYR A 237 -5.74 -2.45 11.71
C TYR A 237 -5.83 -1.98 13.17
N ALA A 238 -6.95 -2.22 13.83
CA ALA A 238 -7.10 -1.89 15.25
C ALA A 238 -6.14 -2.70 16.12
N ILE A 239 -5.97 -4.00 15.87
CA ILE A 239 -5.02 -4.85 16.59
C ILE A 239 -3.59 -4.35 16.37
N PHE A 240 -3.21 -4.05 15.13
CA PHE A 240 -1.88 -3.54 14.82
C PHE A 240 -1.62 -2.19 15.52
N ALA A 241 -2.55 -1.24 15.43
CA ALA A 241 -2.42 0.06 16.06
C ALA A 241 -2.36 -0.03 17.59
N LEU A 242 -3.21 -0.84 18.23
CA LEU A 242 -3.32 -0.89 19.68
C LEU A 242 -2.23 -1.76 20.32
N PHE A 243 -1.93 -2.92 19.74
CA PHE A 243 -1.01 -3.88 20.35
C PHE A 243 0.41 -3.73 19.80
N VAL A 244 0.59 -3.64 18.49
CA VAL A 244 1.95 -3.53 17.91
C VAL A 244 2.49 -2.11 18.15
N MET A 245 1.79 -1.08 17.68
CA MET A 245 2.26 0.30 17.87
C MET A 245 2.13 0.77 19.33
N GLY A 246 1.15 0.25 20.08
CA GLY A 246 1.06 0.46 21.52
C GLY A 246 2.26 -0.13 22.27
N ALA A 247 2.68 -1.35 21.93
CA ALA A 247 3.89 -1.95 22.50
C ALA A 247 5.15 -1.17 22.11
N VAL A 248 5.29 -0.75 20.85
CA VAL A 248 6.39 0.12 20.42
C VAL A 248 6.41 1.41 21.23
N SER A 249 5.26 2.07 21.39
CA SER A 249 5.13 3.31 22.18
C SER A 249 5.53 3.11 23.64
N TYR A 250 5.13 1.97 24.24
CA TYR A 250 5.51 1.60 25.59
C TYR A 250 7.03 1.41 25.73
N VAL A 251 7.66 0.69 24.80
CA VAL A 251 9.11 0.43 24.80
C VAL A 251 9.92 1.73 24.69
N ILE A 252 9.48 2.66 23.83
CA ILE A 252 10.15 3.98 23.67
C ILE A 252 9.72 5.01 24.72
N ARG A 253 8.91 4.61 25.71
CA ARG A 253 8.40 5.44 26.82
C ARG A 253 7.64 6.68 26.37
N ILE A 254 6.83 6.55 25.32
CA ILE A 254 5.92 7.60 24.83
C ILE A 254 4.49 7.21 25.19
N PRO A 255 3.71 8.07 25.87
CA PRO A 255 2.31 7.77 26.14
C PRO A 255 1.53 7.62 24.83
N PHE A 256 1.03 6.41 24.56
CA PHE A 256 0.37 6.08 23.29
C PHE A 256 -0.79 7.03 22.94
N LEU A 257 -1.62 7.38 23.93
CA LEU A 257 -2.73 8.32 23.73
C LEU A 257 -2.27 9.72 23.36
N THR A 258 -1.13 10.18 23.87
CA THR A 258 -0.55 11.48 23.52
C THR A 258 -0.05 11.46 22.08
N PHE A 259 0.58 10.36 21.66
CA PHE A 259 0.99 10.15 20.27
C PHE A 259 -0.22 10.13 19.32
N VAL A 260 -1.25 9.33 19.61
CA VAL A 260 -2.48 9.23 18.79
C VAL A 260 -3.18 10.59 18.66
N LYS A 261 -3.23 11.39 19.74
CA LYS A 261 -3.77 12.75 19.70
C LYS A 261 -2.96 13.66 18.79
N ALA A 262 -1.63 13.55 18.81
CA ALA A 262 -0.76 14.36 17.97
C ALA A 262 -1.01 14.09 16.49
N ILE A 263 -1.01 12.82 16.07
CA ILE A 263 -1.16 12.43 14.67
C ILE A 263 -2.61 12.40 14.17
N ARG A 264 -3.59 12.83 14.98
CA ARG A 264 -5.02 12.73 14.64
C ARG A 264 -5.34 13.37 13.29
N GLU A 265 -4.79 14.56 13.05
CA GLU A 265 -5.04 15.31 11.81
C GLU A 265 -4.46 14.61 10.57
N PRO A 266 -3.15 14.29 10.50
CA PRO A 266 -2.61 13.54 9.36
C PRO A 266 -3.26 12.15 9.21
N PHE A 267 -3.62 11.47 10.30
CA PHE A 267 -4.35 10.20 10.24
C PHE A 267 -5.73 10.36 9.57
N LEU A 268 -6.51 11.38 9.93
CA LEU A 268 -7.82 11.64 9.34
C LEU A 268 -7.72 12.08 7.87
N ILE A 269 -6.70 12.87 7.52
CA ILE A 269 -6.43 13.22 6.13
C ILE A 269 -6.15 11.94 5.33
N ALA A 270 -5.24 11.09 5.80
CA ALA A 270 -4.90 9.82 5.15
C ALA A 270 -6.13 8.90 5.04
N PHE A 271 -6.93 8.78 6.10
CA PHE A 271 -8.12 7.96 6.14
C PHE A 271 -9.17 8.42 5.12
N THR A 272 -9.44 9.72 5.04
CA THR A 272 -10.51 10.27 4.19
C THR A 272 -10.10 10.38 2.72
N THR A 273 -8.83 10.66 2.47
CA THR A 273 -8.30 10.82 1.11
C THR A 273 -7.79 9.52 0.52
N ALA A 274 -7.55 8.50 1.35
CA ALA A 274 -6.83 7.28 0.96
C ALA A 274 -5.49 7.59 0.26
N SER A 275 -4.83 8.68 0.67
CA SER A 275 -3.53 9.09 0.17
C SER A 275 -2.60 9.45 1.31
N SER A 276 -1.49 8.71 1.42
CA SER A 276 -0.43 9.05 2.38
C SER A 276 0.16 10.40 1.99
N GLU A 277 0.40 10.65 0.70
CA GLU A 277 1.02 11.89 0.19
C GLU A 277 0.23 13.14 0.61
N ALA A 278 -1.10 13.07 0.59
CA ALA A 278 -1.95 14.18 1.06
C ALA A 278 -1.75 14.50 2.55
N ALA A 279 -1.39 13.50 3.36
CA ALA A 279 -1.12 13.67 4.79
C ALA A 279 0.34 14.05 5.10
N LEU A 280 1.28 13.87 4.16
CA LEU A 280 2.71 14.06 4.37
C LEU A 280 3.08 15.45 4.90
N PRO A 281 2.64 16.57 4.28
CA PRO A 281 3.02 17.90 4.76
C PRO A 281 2.59 18.13 6.20
N LYS A 282 1.39 17.64 6.56
CA LYS A 282 0.87 17.78 7.91
C LYS A 282 1.57 16.85 8.90
N ALA A 283 1.91 15.64 8.48
CA ALA A 283 2.68 14.71 9.31
C ALA A 283 4.07 15.25 9.64
N LEU A 284 4.76 15.88 8.68
CA LEU A 284 6.06 16.54 8.91
C LEU A 284 5.91 17.65 9.97
N GLU A 285 4.97 18.57 9.78
CA GLU A 285 4.72 19.68 10.72
C GLU A 285 4.40 19.18 12.14
N VAL A 286 3.49 18.20 12.26
CA VAL A 286 3.05 17.68 13.54
C VAL A 286 4.17 16.92 14.26
N MET A 287 4.98 16.13 13.56
CA MET A 287 6.10 15.40 14.18
C MET A 287 7.23 16.31 14.63
N GLU A 288 7.51 17.38 13.90
CA GLU A 288 8.43 18.43 14.35
C GLU A 288 7.90 19.12 15.63
N ARG A 289 6.61 19.46 15.65
CA ARG A 289 5.97 20.06 16.83
C ARG A 289 5.87 19.11 18.03
N PHE A 290 5.87 17.80 17.78
CA PHE A 290 5.74 16.77 18.81
C PHE A 290 7.05 16.52 19.58
N GLY A 291 8.21 16.91 19.03
CA GLY A 291 9.52 16.69 19.66
C GLY A 291 10.55 15.97 18.80
N VAL A 292 10.26 15.68 17.53
CA VAL A 292 11.19 15.01 16.63
C VAL A 292 12.03 16.04 15.85
N PRO A 293 13.37 15.95 15.84
CA PRO A 293 14.22 16.87 15.09
C PRO A 293 13.92 16.89 13.58
N LYS A 294 13.98 18.08 12.98
CA LYS A 294 13.65 18.31 11.55
C LYS A 294 14.41 17.41 10.59
N ASN A 295 15.69 17.16 10.86
CA ASN A 295 16.53 16.27 10.05
C ASN A 295 16.06 14.81 10.10
N ILE A 296 15.53 14.35 11.25
CA ILE A 296 14.99 12.99 11.37
C ILE A 296 13.61 12.92 10.72
N VAL A 297 12.73 13.89 10.98
CA VAL A 297 11.38 13.92 10.38
C VAL A 297 11.45 14.01 8.86
N GLY A 298 12.27 14.94 8.34
CA GLY A 298 12.45 15.17 6.91
C GLY A 298 13.13 14.02 6.17
N PHE A 299 13.77 13.09 6.88
CA PHE A 299 14.37 11.90 6.30
C PHE A 299 13.47 10.66 6.49
N VAL A 300 13.18 10.29 7.74
CA VAL A 300 12.52 9.03 8.10
C VAL A 300 11.08 8.97 7.58
N LEU A 301 10.33 10.09 7.62
CA LEU A 301 8.92 10.10 7.25
C LEU A 301 8.73 9.91 5.74
N PRO A 302 9.47 10.63 4.85
CA PRO A 302 9.48 10.33 3.41
C PRO A 302 10.00 8.93 3.07
N THR A 303 11.04 8.43 3.75
CA THR A 303 11.53 7.06 3.51
C THR A 303 10.50 6.00 3.92
N GLY A 304 9.80 6.19 5.04
CA GLY A 304 8.76 5.27 5.52
C GLY A 304 7.56 5.19 4.58
N TYR A 305 7.26 6.25 3.82
CA TYR A 305 6.22 6.22 2.80
C TYR A 305 6.51 5.24 1.66
N SER A 306 7.77 4.85 1.52
CA SER A 306 8.20 3.84 0.58
C SER A 306 8.40 2.48 1.20
N PHE A 307 9.05 2.43 2.35
CA PHE A 307 9.55 1.19 2.93
C PHE A 307 8.70 0.65 4.09
N ASN A 308 7.83 1.46 4.68
CA ASN A 308 7.03 1.12 5.86
C ASN A 308 5.53 1.28 5.61
N LEU A 309 5.03 0.39 4.76
CA LEU A 309 3.63 0.30 4.40
C LEU A 309 2.92 -0.77 5.24
N ASP A 310 2.88 -0.57 6.56
CA ASP A 310 2.34 -1.53 7.54
C ASP A 310 0.91 -2.00 7.20
N GLY A 311 -0.01 -1.04 7.04
CA GLY A 311 -1.41 -1.31 6.70
C GLY A 311 -1.57 -1.95 5.33
N SER A 312 -0.76 -1.55 4.34
CA SER A 312 -0.76 -2.19 3.03
C SER A 312 -0.24 -3.63 3.10
N THR A 313 0.77 -3.89 3.93
CA THR A 313 1.37 -5.21 4.09
C THR A 313 0.40 -6.18 4.77
N LEU A 314 -0.27 -5.71 5.83
CA LEU A 314 -1.37 -6.44 6.47
C LEU A 314 -2.48 -6.73 5.45
N TYR A 315 -2.88 -5.73 4.66
CA TYR A 315 -3.87 -5.91 3.59
C TYR A 315 -3.45 -6.97 2.58
N LEU A 316 -2.23 -6.90 2.05
CA LEU A 316 -1.75 -7.79 1.00
C LEU A 316 -1.73 -9.25 1.46
N SER A 317 -1.24 -9.50 2.68
CA SER A 317 -1.22 -10.86 3.24
C SER A 317 -2.63 -11.45 3.36
N LEU A 318 -3.56 -10.67 3.94
CA LEU A 318 -4.92 -11.09 4.20
C LEU A 318 -5.72 -11.22 2.88
N ALA A 319 -5.60 -10.25 1.98
CA ALA A 319 -6.30 -10.23 0.70
C ALA A 319 -5.86 -11.35 -0.25
N SER A 320 -4.57 -11.65 -0.36
CA SER A 320 -4.09 -12.73 -1.24
C SER A 320 -4.61 -14.09 -0.81
N VAL A 321 -4.57 -14.40 0.49
CA VAL A 321 -5.10 -15.67 1.01
C VAL A 321 -6.63 -15.68 0.99
N PHE A 322 -7.28 -14.54 1.21
CA PHE A 322 -8.73 -14.43 1.03
C PHE A 322 -9.16 -14.79 -0.39
N VAL A 323 -8.43 -14.33 -1.42
CA VAL A 323 -8.72 -14.69 -2.81
C VAL A 323 -8.55 -16.18 -3.04
N ALA A 324 -7.50 -16.80 -2.50
CA ALA A 324 -7.33 -18.25 -2.58
C ALA A 324 -8.49 -19.01 -1.92
N GLN A 325 -8.92 -18.59 -0.73
CA GLN A 325 -10.07 -19.15 -0.03
C GLN A 325 -11.36 -19.00 -0.84
N LEU A 326 -11.58 -17.80 -1.42
CA LEU A 326 -12.76 -17.49 -2.21
C LEU A 326 -12.81 -18.29 -3.51
N ALA A 327 -11.65 -18.53 -4.13
CA ALA A 327 -11.51 -19.36 -5.32
C ALA A 327 -11.54 -20.87 -5.03
N GLY A 328 -11.57 -21.28 -3.76
CA GLY A 328 -11.48 -22.69 -3.36
C GLY A 328 -10.13 -23.34 -3.65
N VAL A 329 -9.08 -22.52 -3.85
CA VAL A 329 -7.73 -23.02 -4.14
C VAL A 329 -7.03 -23.36 -2.82
N PRO A 330 -6.71 -24.64 -2.57
CA PRO A 330 -6.01 -25.02 -1.35
C PRO A 330 -4.57 -24.50 -1.40
N MET A 331 -4.19 -23.73 -0.39
CA MET A 331 -2.82 -23.27 -0.20
C MET A 331 -2.23 -23.91 1.05
N THR A 332 -1.12 -24.64 0.88
CA THR A 332 -0.36 -25.16 2.01
C THR A 332 0.25 -24.03 2.82
N PHE A 333 0.52 -24.27 4.10
CA PHE A 333 1.17 -23.26 4.95
C PHE A 333 2.53 -22.83 4.38
N GLY A 334 3.31 -23.76 3.80
CA GLY A 334 4.58 -23.44 3.14
C GLY A 334 4.42 -22.48 1.96
N GLN A 335 3.43 -22.72 1.07
CA GLN A 335 3.13 -21.80 -0.04
C GLN A 335 2.72 -20.41 0.46
N GLN A 336 1.93 -20.34 1.54
CA GLN A 336 1.56 -19.07 2.15
C GLN A 336 2.79 -18.33 2.69
N ILE A 337 3.74 -19.02 3.35
CA ILE A 337 5.00 -18.41 3.81
C ILE A 337 5.85 -17.91 2.64
N VAL A 338 5.97 -18.66 1.55
CA VAL A 338 6.68 -18.19 0.35
C VAL A 338 6.01 -16.93 -0.20
N MET A 339 4.68 -16.92 -0.31
CA MET A 339 3.92 -15.73 -0.70
C MET A 339 4.16 -14.54 0.23
N MET A 340 4.24 -14.78 1.54
CA MET A 340 4.54 -13.74 2.51
C MET A 340 5.94 -13.15 2.30
N LEU A 341 6.96 -13.98 2.07
CA LEU A 341 8.31 -13.51 1.76
C LEU A 341 8.36 -12.71 0.44
N THR A 342 7.64 -13.16 -0.58
CA THR A 342 7.49 -12.41 -1.84
C THR A 342 6.80 -11.07 -1.61
N LEU A 343 5.72 -11.02 -0.82
CA LEU A 343 5.01 -9.79 -0.49
C LEU A 343 5.87 -8.83 0.32
N MET A 344 6.70 -9.33 1.23
CA MET A 344 7.64 -8.53 2.01
C MET A 344 8.64 -7.77 1.12
N LEU A 345 9.06 -8.38 0.01
CA LEU A 345 9.99 -7.77 -0.94
C LEU A 345 9.27 -6.85 -1.94
N THR A 346 8.15 -7.32 -2.50
CA THR A 346 7.43 -6.63 -3.57
C THR A 346 6.61 -5.43 -3.08
N SER A 347 6.16 -5.40 -1.82
CA SER A 347 5.39 -4.29 -1.25
C SER A 347 6.19 -2.98 -1.15
N LYS A 348 7.52 -3.06 -1.02
CA LYS A 348 8.42 -1.91 -0.86
C LYS A 348 8.70 -1.16 -2.15
N GLY A 349 8.49 -1.81 -3.30
CA GLY A 349 8.73 -1.21 -4.61
C GLY A 349 7.63 -0.31 -5.13
N VAL A 350 6.47 -0.25 -4.45
CA VAL A 350 5.27 0.45 -4.96
C VAL A 350 4.85 1.60 -4.06
N ALA A 351 5.80 2.06 -3.25
CA ALA A 351 5.81 3.29 -2.50
C ALA A 351 5.04 4.46 -3.13
N GLY A 352 4.11 5.08 -2.40
CA GLY A 352 3.53 6.38 -2.78
C GLY A 352 2.52 6.37 -3.94
N VAL A 353 2.19 5.22 -4.52
CA VAL A 353 1.24 5.14 -5.64
C VAL A 353 -0.18 4.96 -5.10
N PRO A 354 -1.15 5.83 -5.46
CA PRO A 354 -2.56 5.58 -5.14
C PRO A 354 -2.97 4.18 -5.60
N ARG A 355 -3.52 3.38 -4.67
CA ARG A 355 -3.92 1.98 -4.91
C ARG A 355 -2.81 1.04 -5.40
N ALA A 356 -1.55 1.33 -5.07
CA ALA A 356 -0.40 0.42 -5.21
C ALA A 356 -0.68 -0.99 -4.69
N ALA A 357 -1.45 -1.11 -3.61
CA ALA A 357 -1.72 -2.40 -3.02
C ALA A 357 -2.58 -3.31 -3.93
N LEU A 358 -3.49 -2.77 -4.74
CA LEU A 358 -4.26 -3.57 -5.70
C LEU A 358 -3.37 -4.06 -6.87
N VAL A 359 -2.41 -3.22 -7.26
CA VAL A 359 -1.33 -3.57 -8.22
C VAL A 359 -0.52 -4.75 -7.72
N VAL A 360 0.03 -4.65 -6.50
CA VAL A 360 0.85 -5.69 -5.89
C VAL A 360 0.03 -6.96 -5.72
N LEU A 361 -1.19 -6.84 -5.21
CA LEU A 361 -2.11 -7.96 -5.06
C LEU A 361 -2.31 -8.68 -6.38
N THR A 362 -2.68 -7.98 -7.45
CA THR A 362 -2.95 -8.59 -8.76
C THR A 362 -1.73 -9.38 -9.27
N ALA A 363 -0.54 -8.83 -9.09
CA ALA A 363 0.69 -9.51 -9.49
C ALA A 363 1.03 -10.70 -8.59
N THR A 364 0.82 -10.60 -7.28
CA THR A 364 0.94 -11.74 -6.37
C THR A 364 -0.05 -12.84 -6.74
N LEU A 365 -1.28 -12.50 -7.10
CA LEU A 365 -2.24 -13.50 -7.57
C LEU A 365 -1.72 -14.19 -8.84
N ALA A 366 -1.25 -13.44 -9.83
CA ALA A 366 -0.66 -14.02 -11.06
C ALA A 366 0.51 -14.95 -10.74
N GLN A 367 1.44 -14.52 -9.88
CA GLN A 367 2.64 -15.26 -9.54
C GLN A 367 2.36 -16.59 -8.84
N PHE A 368 1.29 -16.64 -8.03
CA PHE A 368 0.87 -17.85 -7.32
C PHE A 368 -0.25 -18.60 -8.05
N ASN A 369 -0.46 -18.31 -9.35
CA ASN A 369 -1.50 -18.91 -10.20
C ASN A 369 -2.91 -18.83 -9.59
N LEU A 370 -3.17 -17.77 -8.82
CA LEU A 370 -4.49 -17.47 -8.29
C LEU A 370 -5.33 -16.68 -9.30
N PRO A 371 -6.66 -16.88 -9.34
CA PRO A 371 -7.52 -16.19 -10.29
C PRO A 371 -7.48 -14.66 -10.14
N LEU A 372 -7.10 -13.95 -11.21
CA LEU A 372 -7.04 -12.48 -11.22
C LEU A 372 -8.40 -11.82 -11.03
N GLU A 373 -9.47 -12.56 -11.30
CA GLU A 373 -10.85 -12.18 -11.01
C GLU A 373 -11.07 -11.87 -9.53
N GLY A 374 -10.26 -12.46 -8.62
CA GLY A 374 -10.23 -12.09 -7.21
C GLY A 374 -9.85 -10.63 -6.98
N ALA A 375 -8.86 -10.10 -7.70
CA ALA A 375 -8.51 -8.69 -7.64
C ALA A 375 -9.62 -7.77 -8.18
N ALA A 376 -10.34 -8.20 -9.23
CA ALA A 376 -11.48 -7.45 -9.78
C ALA A 376 -12.65 -7.36 -8.78
N ILE A 377 -12.90 -8.43 -8.02
CA ILE A 377 -13.91 -8.42 -6.95
C ILE A 377 -13.50 -7.46 -5.83
N LEU A 378 -12.24 -7.52 -5.41
CA LEU A 378 -11.70 -6.66 -4.36
C LEU A 378 -11.66 -5.18 -4.79
N LEU A 379 -11.44 -4.90 -6.07
CA LEU A 379 -11.49 -3.53 -6.62
C LEU A 379 -12.81 -2.82 -6.28
N GLY A 380 -13.93 -3.55 -6.28
CA GLY A 380 -15.24 -2.98 -5.93
C GLY A 380 -15.29 -2.38 -4.53
N VAL A 381 -14.56 -2.96 -3.57
CA VAL A 381 -14.53 -2.51 -2.17
C VAL A 381 -13.18 -1.92 -1.75
N ASP A 382 -12.20 -1.85 -2.65
CA ASP A 382 -10.83 -1.42 -2.36
C ASP A 382 -10.79 -0.04 -1.72
N GLN A 383 -11.71 0.85 -2.11
CA GLN A 383 -11.77 2.18 -1.49
C GLN A 383 -11.95 2.13 0.02
N ILE A 384 -12.83 1.26 0.53
CA ILE A 384 -13.09 1.14 1.97
C ILE A 384 -11.89 0.53 2.68
N LEU A 385 -11.22 -0.43 2.05
CA LEU A 385 -10.01 -1.07 2.55
C LEU A 385 -8.83 -0.08 2.56
N ASP A 386 -8.74 0.78 1.54
CA ASP A 386 -7.66 1.75 1.34
C ASP A 386 -7.64 2.85 2.40
N MET A 387 -8.81 3.32 2.82
CA MET A 387 -8.94 4.32 3.87
C MET A 387 -8.24 3.86 5.15
N GLY A 388 -8.52 2.63 5.61
CA GLY A 388 -7.88 2.05 6.79
C GLY A 388 -6.38 1.82 6.58
N ARG A 389 -5.99 1.19 5.46
CA ARG A 389 -4.59 0.83 5.19
C ARG A 389 -3.68 2.06 5.16
N THR A 390 -4.14 3.12 4.49
CA THR A 390 -3.39 4.37 4.34
C THR A 390 -3.26 5.09 5.68
N ALA A 391 -4.32 5.12 6.48
CA ALA A 391 -4.26 5.74 7.81
C ALA A 391 -3.26 5.02 8.74
N VAL A 392 -3.24 3.69 8.72
CA VAL A 392 -2.27 2.88 9.47
C VAL A 392 -0.84 3.09 8.97
N ASN A 393 -0.62 3.16 7.65
CA ASN A 393 0.70 3.48 7.09
C ASN A 393 1.23 4.82 7.62
N VAL A 394 0.39 5.87 7.58
CA VAL A 394 0.78 7.20 8.08
C VAL A 394 1.06 7.16 9.58
N MET A 395 0.25 6.45 10.36
CA MET A 395 0.49 6.25 11.79
C MET A 395 1.82 5.54 12.05
N GLY A 396 2.12 4.48 11.31
CA GLY A 396 3.36 3.69 11.39
C GLY A 396 4.60 4.54 11.07
N ASN A 397 4.50 5.37 10.02
CA ASN A 397 5.56 6.29 9.63
C ASN A 397 5.79 7.38 10.67
N CYS A 398 4.74 7.93 11.27
CA CYS A 398 4.86 8.92 12.33
C CYS A 398 5.58 8.32 13.56
N ILE A 399 5.16 7.14 14.04
CA ILE A 399 5.80 6.51 15.20
C ILE A 399 7.25 6.11 14.90
N ALA A 400 7.56 5.71 13.66
CA ALA A 400 8.94 5.40 13.27
C ALA A 400 9.89 6.59 13.48
N THR A 401 9.45 7.81 13.16
CA THR A 401 10.28 9.01 13.38
C THR A 401 10.61 9.20 14.87
N VAL A 402 9.65 8.93 15.75
CA VAL A 402 9.82 9.01 17.20
C VAL A 402 10.76 7.91 17.70
N VAL A 403 10.60 6.68 17.22
CA VAL A 403 11.48 5.54 17.55
C VAL A 403 12.92 5.86 17.18
N VAL A 404 13.15 6.33 15.94
CA VAL A 404 14.49 6.68 15.47
C VAL A 404 15.09 7.83 16.28
N ALA A 405 14.33 8.88 16.57
CA ALA A 405 14.79 9.98 17.41
C ALA A 405 15.14 9.55 18.84
N ARG A 406 14.37 8.61 19.41
CA ARG A 406 14.66 8.00 20.71
C ARG A 406 15.93 7.15 20.68
N TRP A 407 16.12 6.33 19.65
CA TRP A 407 17.35 5.55 19.47
C TRP A 407 18.58 6.42 19.20
N GLU A 408 18.41 7.63 18.68
CA GLU A 408 19.47 8.63 18.51
C GLU A 408 19.69 9.48 19.78
N GLY A 409 18.80 9.40 20.77
CA GLY A 409 18.90 10.16 22.02
C GLY A 409 18.61 11.66 21.87
N VAL A 410 17.92 12.06 20.80
CA VAL A 410 17.69 13.48 20.43
C VAL A 410 16.21 13.89 20.43
N PHE A 411 15.32 13.02 20.93
CA PHE A 411 13.90 13.35 21.06
C PHE A 411 13.66 14.38 22.18
N ASP A 412 12.90 15.44 21.91
CA ASP A 412 12.59 16.49 22.86
C ASP A 412 11.35 16.16 23.72
N ASP A 413 11.60 15.64 24.93
CA ASP A 413 10.57 15.35 25.93
C ASP A 413 9.84 16.59 26.44
N ALA A 414 10.51 17.74 26.51
CA ALA A 414 9.90 18.98 27.00
C ALA A 414 8.88 19.50 25.99
N GLN A 415 9.23 19.47 24.70
CA GLN A 415 8.33 19.83 23.61
C GLN A 415 7.12 18.89 23.54
N MET A 416 7.31 17.58 23.70
CA MET A 416 6.20 16.62 23.78
C MET A 416 5.25 16.92 24.95
N ARG A 417 5.80 17.22 26.14
CA ARG A 417 4.98 17.58 27.31
C ARG A 417 4.22 18.88 27.11
N ALA A 418 4.85 19.88 26.49
CA ALA A 418 4.19 21.12 26.12
C ALA A 418 3.04 20.85 25.14
N PHE A 419 3.27 20.07 24.09
CA PHE A 419 2.23 19.63 23.14
C PHE A 419 1.07 18.91 23.84
N ALA A 420 1.36 18.01 24.79
CA ALA A 420 0.34 17.31 25.55
C ALA A 420 -0.50 18.22 26.47
N SER A 421 0.06 19.35 26.87
CA SER A 421 -0.59 20.37 27.71
C SER A 421 -1.42 21.39 26.92
N GLU A 422 -1.21 21.50 25.60
CA GLU A 422 -2.05 22.31 24.72
C GLU A 422 -3.48 21.75 24.75
N ARG A 423 -4.39 22.44 25.46
CA ARG A 423 -5.83 22.13 25.37
C ARG A 423 -6.26 22.38 23.92
N PRO A 424 -7.03 21.46 23.30
CA PRO A 424 -7.59 21.72 21.99
C PRO A 424 -8.39 23.02 22.09
N SER A 425 -7.99 24.05 21.32
CA SER A 425 -8.78 25.26 21.24
C SER A 425 -10.18 24.85 20.84
N ARG A 426 -11.18 25.27 21.63
CA ARG A 426 -12.57 25.14 21.23
C ARG A 426 -12.69 25.90 19.92
N ALA A 427 -12.79 25.16 18.81
CA ALA A 427 -13.16 25.72 17.53
C ALA A 427 -14.50 26.45 17.75
N ALA A 428 -14.47 27.77 17.58
CA ALA A 428 -15.64 28.63 17.54
C ALA A 428 -16.32 28.50 16.17
#